data_AF-A0A8T6S6X5-F1
#
_entry.id   AF-A0A8T6S6X5-F1
#
_cell.length_a   1.000
_cell.length_b   1.000
_cell.length_c   1.000
_cell.angle_alpha   90.00
_cell.angle_beta   90.00
_cell.angle_gamma   90.00
#
_symmetry.space_group_name_H-M   'P 1'
#
loop_
_entity.id
_entity.type
_entity.pdbx_description
1 polymer ?
#
loop_
_entity_poly.entity_id
_entity_poly.type
_entity_poly.pdbx_seq_one_letter_code
_entity_poly.pdbx_strand_id
1 'polypeptide(L)' 'MTISTDQGKKGPDDKIIKYNEIPISMKEIAKLLLMLWENEDKLYPPPKFKGARMSLEFINELFEKRELNDELLKKYYL' A
#
# COMPACT_ATOMS: atom_id res chain seq x y z
N MET A 1 -1.64 -11.44 10.29
CA MET A 1 -0.69 -10.89 9.31
C MET A 1 0.17 -9.90 10.08
N THR A 2 1.49 -10.09 10.10
CA THR A 2 2.35 -9.33 11.04
C THR A 2 3.35 -8.49 10.25
N ILE A 3 3.24 -7.16 10.39
CA ILE A 3 4.24 -6.20 9.92
C ILE A 3 5.18 -5.92 11.09
N SER A 4 6.48 -6.03 10.86
CA SER A 4 7.51 -5.75 11.88
C SER A 4 8.70 -5.02 11.27
N THR A 5 9.61 -4.54 12.12
CA THR A 5 10.82 -3.83 11.67
C THR A 5 12.05 -4.35 12.39
N ASP A 6 13.15 -4.51 11.65
CA ASP A 6 14.49 -4.68 12.23
C ASP A 6 15.33 -3.42 12.03
N GLN A 7 16.38 -3.26 12.84
CA GLN A 7 17.35 -2.18 12.67
C GLN A 7 18.18 -2.39 11.40
N GLY A 8 18.24 -1.35 10.56
CA GLY A 8 19.07 -1.29 9.37
C GLY A 8 20.52 -0.88 9.66
N LYS A 9 21.35 -0.83 8.61
CA LYS A 9 22.79 -0.58 8.71
C LYS A 9 23.20 0.85 8.33
N LYS A 10 22.30 1.65 7.75
CA LYS A 10 22.63 2.98 7.21
C LYS A 10 22.70 4.08 8.28
N GLY A 11 22.04 3.88 9.42
CA GLY A 11 22.00 4.86 10.50
C GLY A 11 21.02 4.46 11.60
N PRO A 12 20.91 5.25 12.67
CA PRO A 12 20.03 4.97 13.80
C PRO A 12 18.54 4.91 13.38
N ASP A 13 18.14 5.66 12.36
CA ASP A 13 16.76 5.72 11.89
C ASP A 13 16.44 4.72 10.76
N ASP A 14 17.44 3.97 10.27
CA ASP A 14 17.26 3.00 9.19
C ASP A 14 16.48 1.78 9.71
N LYS A 15 15.37 1.44 9.06
CA LYS A 15 14.53 0.30 9.42
C LYS A 15 14.31 -0.60 8.22
N ILE A 16 14.47 -1.91 8.44
CA ILE A 16 14.10 -2.94 7.48
C ILE A 16 12.67 -3.36 7.81
N ILE A 17 11.73 -3.04 6.92
CA ILE A 17 10.32 -3.44 7.05
C ILE A 17 10.19 -4.90 6.63
N LYS A 18 9.50 -5.69 7.45
CA LYS A 18 9.24 -7.12 7.21
C LYS A 18 7.75 -7.39 7.20
N TYR A 19 7.36 -8.31 6.33
CA TYR A 19 6.02 -8.87 6.27
C TYR A 19 6.13 -10.38 6.50
N ASN A 20 5.53 -10.88 7.59
CA ASN A 20 5.69 -12.27 8.03
C ASN A 20 7.18 -12.69 8.09
N GLU A 21 8.00 -11.89 8.78
CA GLU A 21 9.44 -12.11 8.97
C GLU A 21 10.32 -12.00 7.70
N ILE A 22 9.72 -11.80 6.53
CA ILE A 22 10.45 -11.61 5.27
C ILE A 22 10.60 -10.10 4.99
N PRO A 23 11.83 -9.59 4.80
CA PRO A 23 12.03 -8.20 4.39
C PRO A 23 11.30 -7.89 3.09
N ILE A 24 10.51 -6.82 3.08
CA ILE A 24 9.81 -6.37 1.88
C ILE A 24 10.62 -5.27 1.19
N SER A 25 10.90 -5.47 -0.09
CA SER A 25 11.57 -4.49 -0.94
C SER A 25 10.56 -3.64 -1.72
N MET A 26 10.99 -2.45 -2.14
CA MET A 26 10.17 -1.61 -3.02
C MET A 26 9.79 -2.31 -4.33
N LYS A 27 10.62 -3.22 -4.84
CA LYS A 27 10.32 -4.03 -6.03
C LYS A 27 9.14 -4.97 -5.79
N GLU A 28 9.06 -5.58 -4.60
CA GLU A 28 7.93 -6.44 -4.24
C GLU A 28 6.66 -5.63 -4.04
N ILE A 29 6.75 -4.46 -3.38
CA ILE A 29 5.61 -3.54 -3.25
C ILE A 29 5.08 -3.13 -4.63
N ALA A 30 5.96 -2.74 -5.56
CA ALA A 30 5.56 -2.37 -6.91
C ALA A 30 4.86 -3.52 -7.66
N LYS A 31 5.33 -4.76 -7.51
CA LYS A 31 4.66 -5.93 -8.09
C LYS A 31 3.28 -6.18 -7.50
N LEU A 32 3.15 -6.07 -6.17
CA LEU A 32 1.86 -6.22 -5.48
C LEU A 32 0.85 -5.16 -5.94
N LEU A 33 1.29 -3.91 -6.07
CA LEU A 33 0.45 -2.82 -6.57
C LEU A 33 -0.04 -3.10 -8.00
N LEU A 34 0.84 -3.54 -8.91
CA LEU A 34 0.43 -3.89 -10.27
C LEU A 34 -0.62 -5.00 -10.30
N MET A 35 -0.40 -6.09 -9.55
CA MET A 35 -1.36 -7.19 -9.47
C MET A 35 -2.71 -6.76 -8.89
N LEU A 36 -2.68 -5.91 -7.86
CA LEU A 36 -3.89 -5.34 -7.26
C LEU A 36 -4.64 -4.48 -8.28
N TRP A 37 -3.94 -3.56 -8.94
CA TRP A 37 -4.55 -2.64 -9.91
C TRP A 37 -5.14 -3.36 -11.12
N GLU A 38 -4.43 -4.33 -11.69
CA GLU A 38 -4.94 -5.16 -12.79
C GLU A 38 -6.21 -5.91 -12.38
N ASN A 39 -6.27 -6.42 -11.14
CA ASN A 39 -7.44 -7.09 -10.62
C ASN A 39 -8.63 -6.13 -10.41
N GLU A 40 -8.38 -4.96 -9.82
CA GLU A 40 -9.40 -3.92 -9.60
C GLU A 40 -9.97 -3.39 -10.93
N ASP A 41 -9.14 -3.13 -11.92
CA ASP A 41 -9.58 -2.68 -13.24
C ASP A 41 -10.42 -3.75 -13.96
N LYS A 42 -10.15 -5.04 -13.70
CA LYS A 42 -10.97 -6.13 -14.24
C LYS A 42 -12.32 -6.25 -13.54
N LEU A 43 -12.36 -6.12 -12.22
CA LEU A 43 -13.57 -6.26 -11.41
C LEU A 43 -14.46 -5.02 -11.53
N TYR A 44 -13.86 -3.84 -11.61
CA TYR A 44 -14.50 -2.53 -11.65
C TYR A 44 -13.93 -1.67 -12.79
N PRO A 45 -14.22 -2.03 -14.05
CA PRO A 45 -13.62 -1.37 -15.20
C PRO A 45 -14.10 0.08 -15.38
N PRO A 46 -13.19 1.01 -15.74
CA PRO A 46 -13.55 2.33 -16.24
C PRO A 46 -14.37 2.28 -17.56
N PRO A 47 -15.13 3.33 -17.90
CA PRO A 47 -15.35 4.56 -17.12
C PRO A 47 -16.48 4.43 -16.10
N LYS A 48 -17.22 3.31 -16.10
CA LYS A 48 -18.38 3.12 -15.21
C LYS A 48 -17.97 3.09 -13.74
N PHE A 49 -16.80 2.53 -13.45
CA PHE A 49 -16.21 2.50 -12.12
C PHE A 49 -14.82 3.16 -12.13
N LYS A 50 -14.23 3.30 -10.94
CA LYS A 50 -12.89 3.89 -10.79
C LYS A 50 -11.74 2.89 -10.98
N GLY A 51 -11.98 1.58 -10.92
CA GLY A 51 -10.94 0.55 -10.96
C GLY A 51 -9.78 0.86 -10.00
N ALA A 52 -8.56 0.65 -10.46
CA ALA A 52 -7.33 0.92 -9.73
C ALA A 52 -7.17 2.39 -9.28
N ARG A 53 -7.86 3.34 -9.92
CA ARG A 53 -7.74 4.77 -9.59
C ARG A 53 -8.11 5.07 -8.15
N MET A 54 -9.08 4.34 -7.58
CA MET A 54 -9.47 4.52 -6.17
C MET A 54 -8.33 4.18 -5.21
N SER A 55 -7.61 3.09 -5.48
CA SER A 55 -6.46 2.69 -4.65
C SER A 55 -5.28 3.67 -4.77
N LEU A 56 -5.07 4.27 -5.94
CA LEU A 56 -4.06 5.32 -6.13
C LEU A 56 -4.43 6.60 -5.36
N GLU A 57 -5.71 6.99 -5.36
CA GLU A 57 -6.21 8.09 -4.54
C GLU A 57 -5.95 7.85 -3.04
N PHE A 58 -6.23 6.64 -2.56
CA PHE A 58 -5.94 6.24 -1.17
C PHE A 58 -4.45 6.33 -0.83
N ILE A 59 -3.56 5.79 -1.67
CA ILE A 59 -2.11 5.83 -1.44
C ILE A 59 -1.59 7.27 -1.40
N ASN A 60 -2.10 8.14 -2.28
CA ASN A 60 -1.73 9.55 -2.29
C ASN A 60 -2.15 10.27 -1.00
N GLU A 61 -3.38 10.04 -0.52
CA GLU A 61 -3.84 10.66 0.73
C GLU A 61 -3.09 10.12 1.95
N LEU A 62 -2.81 8.81 1.99
CA LEU A 62 -1.95 8.20 3.00
C LEU A 62 -0.54 8.82 2.97
N PHE A 63 -0.02 9.11 1.77
CA PHE A 63 1.26 9.77 1.60
C PHE A 63 1.24 11.20 2.14
N GLU A 64 0.20 11.97 1.84
CA GLU A 64 0.08 13.35 2.30
C GLU A 64 -0.09 13.45 3.82
N LYS A 65 -0.97 12.61 4.40
CA LYS A 65 -1.32 12.67 5.82
C LYS A 65 -0.35 11.95 6.74
N ARG A 66 0.38 10.93 6.24
CA ARG A 66 1.24 10.03 7.04
C ARG A 66 0.50 9.35 8.19
N GLU A 67 -0.81 9.15 8.04
CA GLU A 67 -1.67 8.59 9.08
C GLU A 67 -2.64 7.56 8.46
N LEU A 68 -2.78 6.42 9.13
CA LEU A 68 -3.78 5.40 8.81
C LEU A 68 -4.79 5.35 9.95
N ASN A 69 -6.04 5.72 9.66
CA ASN A 69 -7.13 5.74 10.63
C ASN A 69 -8.45 5.25 10.00
N ASP A 70 -9.43 4.98 10.84
CA ASP A 70 -10.72 4.41 10.43
C ASP A 70 -11.50 5.31 9.48
N GLU A 71 -11.35 6.64 9.59
CA GLU A 71 -11.99 7.59 8.69
C GLU A 71 -11.43 7.46 7.27
N LEU A 72 -10.10 7.39 7.13
CA LEU A 72 -9.42 7.19 5.86
C LEU A 72 -9.81 5.84 5.24
N LEU A 73 -9.82 4.76 6.03
CA LEU A 73 -10.21 3.43 5.55
C LEU A 73 -11.66 3.42 5.05
N LYS A 74 -12.58 3.95 5.85
CA LYS A 74 -14.01 4.05 5.51
C LYS A 74 -14.25 4.86 4.24
N LYS A 75 -13.51 5.95 4.01
CA LYS A 75 -13.61 6.77 2.80
C LYS A 75 -13.36 5.98 1.52
N TYR A 76 -12.47 4.99 1.58
CA TYR A 76 -12.08 4.16 0.43
C TYR A 76 -12.65 2.74 0.47
N TYR A 77 -13.60 2.48 1.37
CA TYR A 77 -14.26 1.17 1.55
C TYR A 77 -13.28 0.03 1.90
N LEU A 78 -12.26 0.34 2.69
CA LEU A 78 -11.24 -0.61 3.19
C LEU A 78 -11.47 -0.99 4.65
#